data_AF-A0A0E0APK2-F1
#
_entry.id   AF-A0A0E0APK2-F1
#
_cell.length_a   1.000
_cell.length_b   1.000
_cell.length_c   1.000
_cell.angle_alpha   90.00
_cell.angle_beta   90.00
_cell.angle_gamma   90.00
#
_symmetry.space_group_name_H-M   'P 1'
#
loop_
_entity.id
_entity.type
_entity.pdbx_description
1 polymer ?
#
loop_
_entity_poly.entity_id
_entity_poly.type
_entity_poly.pdbx_seq_one_letter_code
_entity_poly.pdbx_strand_id
1 'polypeptide(L)'
;MAVSSPDRRRNWLRGHRKQIIGDYLAEARAALAAAAAAAPLDGEGGEHSAATAALGLVEAVLEMSPRMEAALELRARSLLALRRYRAVADMLRDYIPSCTKPCSADDTSSSSSSSSSCSSASRTDLLSPARDRSDAASAASRFLCCFDISDLKHRVLAGFSKNTSADTQWRYLVLGQACFHLGLMEDAAALLQTGRRLASAAFRRESVCWSEDSFSPSNLTANAISAPASRRASKSGAAGSEAESVSQLLAHVKLLLRRRAAAVAALDADLPAEAVRHFSKVLDARRGVLPHPFATACLVGRAEALRSSGRAADAIADCNRALALDPAFIPALRSRADLLESVGALSDCLRDLEHLKLLYDAALRDGKLPGPTWRPQGGVRFSEIAGAHRALTPRIQQLRGRVAGGEACSVDYYALLGVRRGCTRSELERAHLLLTLKLRPDRCASFAERLELVDEHRDLEAVRDQARMSALSLYRMLQKGYSFIMSVVQDEEAAERQRAKDAAAATAAAAAAAAAAALAREQEETAAVPEKAKISSVSVPSTNVQVQVTQAAAMPTAAMAAAAAMGSPVFQGVFCRDMAVVGTLLSRGGFDRPIPVKCEAMSC
;
A
#
# COMPACT_ATOMS: atom_id res chain seq x y z
N MET A 1 29.91 34.61 67.15
CA MET A 1 29.74 33.63 66.06
C MET A 1 28.33 33.05 66.16
N ALA A 2 27.39 33.53 65.34
CA ALA A 2 26.00 33.07 65.37
C ALA A 2 25.89 31.71 64.66
N VAL A 3 25.61 30.66 65.42
CA VAL A 3 25.29 29.33 64.89
C VAL A 3 24.01 29.46 64.07
N SER A 4 24.13 29.41 62.73
CA SER A 4 22.97 29.39 61.84
C SER A 4 22.10 28.20 62.22
N SER A 5 20.83 28.44 62.56
CA SER A 5 19.88 27.37 62.92
C SER A 5 19.84 26.31 61.80
N PRO A 6 19.69 25.00 62.14
CA PRO A 6 19.66 23.92 61.16
C PRO A 6 18.61 24.13 60.06
N ASP A 7 17.55 24.86 60.36
CA ASP A 7 16.51 25.24 59.38
C ASP A 7 16.96 26.28 58.36
N ARG A 8 17.84 27.24 58.73
CA ARG A 8 18.41 28.18 57.76
C ARG A 8 19.34 27.47 56.76
N ARG A 9 20.13 26.49 57.22
CA ARG A 9 20.98 25.67 56.34
C ARG A 9 20.15 24.79 55.40
N ARG A 10 19.08 24.15 55.91
CA ARG A 10 18.15 23.36 55.09
C ARG A 10 17.42 24.19 54.04
N ASN A 11 16.99 25.41 54.40
CA ASN A 11 16.32 26.32 53.47
C ASN A 11 17.28 26.86 52.40
N TRP A 12 18.53 27.16 52.77
CA TRP A 12 19.57 27.57 51.83
C TRP A 12 19.92 26.46 50.83
N LEU A 13 20.09 25.21 51.29
CA LEU A 13 20.34 24.06 50.41
C LEU A 13 19.16 23.77 49.47
N ARG A 14 17.91 23.95 49.94
CA ARG A 14 16.72 23.84 49.07
C ARG A 14 16.66 24.96 48.03
N GLY A 15 17.02 26.18 48.41
CA GLY A 15 17.09 27.33 47.49
C GLY A 15 18.16 27.12 46.41
N HIS A 16 19.35 26.70 46.81
CA HIS A 16 20.45 26.42 45.89
C HIS A 16 20.14 25.26 44.94
N ARG A 17 19.51 24.18 45.44
CA ARG A 17 19.03 23.07 44.59
C ARG A 17 17.99 23.52 43.57
N LYS A 18 17.05 24.40 43.95
CA LYS A 18 16.05 24.97 43.03
C LYS A 18 16.70 25.84 41.95
N GLN A 19 17.73 26.60 42.31
CA GLN A 19 18.47 27.44 41.38
C GLN A 19 19.23 26.60 40.34
N ILE A 20 19.99 25.59 40.79
CA ILE A 20 20.70 24.65 39.92
C ILE A 20 19.73 23.93 38.96
N ILE A 21 18.57 23.48 39.46
CA ILE A 21 17.53 22.88 38.61
C ILE A 21 17.00 23.88 37.58
N GLY A 22 16.78 25.13 37.99
CA GLY A 22 16.34 26.20 37.09
C GLY A 22 17.34 26.47 35.96
N ASP A 23 18.63 26.52 36.29
CA ASP A 23 19.71 26.78 35.34
C ASP A 23 19.83 25.63 34.33
N TYR A 24 19.86 24.38 34.79
CA TYR A 24 19.87 23.21 33.89
C TYR A 24 18.64 23.13 32.99
N LEU A 25 17.45 23.48 33.47
CA LEU A 25 16.25 23.52 32.64
C LEU A 25 16.27 24.67 31.61
N ALA A 26 16.91 25.80 31.93
CA ALA A 26 17.08 26.89 30.98
C ALA A 26 18.08 26.50 29.88
N GLU A 27 19.21 25.89 30.25
CA GLU A 27 20.21 25.37 29.33
C GLU A 27 19.64 24.27 28.43
N ALA A 28 18.89 23.31 28.98
CA ALA A 28 18.25 22.25 28.21
C ALA A 28 17.23 22.81 27.20
N ARG A 29 16.45 23.84 27.56
CA ARG A 29 15.54 24.53 26.63
C ARG A 29 16.29 25.26 25.53
N ALA A 30 17.39 25.93 25.85
CA ALA A 30 18.21 26.62 24.88
C ALA A 30 18.86 25.64 23.89
N ALA A 31 19.36 24.50 24.39
CA ALA A 31 19.92 23.43 23.57
C ALA A 31 18.87 22.81 22.63
N LEU A 32 17.64 22.58 23.09
CA LEU A 32 16.55 22.11 22.24
C LEU A 32 16.09 23.15 21.21
N ALA A 33 16.02 24.43 21.59
CA ALA A 33 15.69 25.49 20.66
C ALA A 33 16.79 25.63 19.57
N ALA A 34 18.05 25.47 19.94
CA ALA A 34 19.17 25.44 19.01
C ALA A 34 19.09 24.22 18.08
N ALA A 35 18.74 23.04 18.60
CA ALA A 35 18.53 21.83 17.81
C ALA A 35 17.36 21.98 16.82
N ALA A 36 16.27 22.66 17.21
CA ALA A 36 15.12 22.91 16.34
C ALA A 36 15.37 24.01 15.29
N ALA A 37 16.30 24.93 15.55
CA ALA A 37 16.66 26.03 14.65
C ALA A 37 17.79 25.68 13.66
N ALA A 38 18.61 24.67 13.98
CA ALA A 38 19.55 24.09 13.03
C ALA A 38 18.75 23.45 11.88
N ALA A 39 18.85 24.04 10.70
CA ALA A 39 18.27 23.49 9.48
C ALA A 39 19.09 22.26 9.03
N PRO A 40 18.46 21.30 8.32
CA PRO A 40 19.11 20.07 7.88
C PRO A 40 20.12 20.38 6.79
N LEU A 41 21.34 20.73 7.19
CA LEU A 41 22.50 20.86 6.32
C LEU A 41 23.44 19.70 6.62
N ASP A 42 23.28 18.61 5.87
CA ASP A 42 24.21 17.51 5.53
C ASP A 42 25.26 17.02 6.55
N GLY A 43 25.07 17.29 7.85
CA GLY A 43 25.91 16.84 8.95
C GLY A 43 25.05 16.28 10.07
N GLU A 44 24.65 15.02 9.95
CA GLU A 44 23.77 14.31 10.91
C GLU A 44 24.26 14.34 12.37
N GLY A 45 25.54 14.67 12.61
CA GLY A 45 26.14 14.73 13.95
C GLY A 45 25.78 15.97 14.78
N GLY A 46 25.42 17.11 14.17
CA GLY A 46 25.23 18.38 14.90
C GLY A 46 23.90 18.48 15.65
N GLU A 47 22.79 18.14 14.99
CA GLU A 47 21.42 18.22 15.54
C GLU A 47 21.22 17.21 16.68
N HIS A 48 21.71 15.98 16.49
CA HIS A 48 21.64 14.92 17.51
C HIS A 48 22.53 15.25 18.72
N SER A 49 23.66 15.93 18.52
CA SER A 49 24.56 16.33 19.63
C SER A 49 23.91 17.33 20.58
N ALA A 50 23.23 18.36 20.06
CA ALA A 50 22.54 19.33 20.90
C ALA A 50 21.34 18.71 21.65
N ALA A 51 20.56 17.85 20.99
CA ALA A 51 19.43 17.16 21.60
C ALA A 51 19.86 16.08 22.63
N THR A 52 20.99 15.40 22.41
CA THR A 52 21.57 14.46 23.40
C THR A 52 22.13 15.20 24.62
N ALA A 53 22.79 16.34 24.43
CA ALA A 53 23.23 17.19 25.54
C ALA A 53 22.04 17.68 26.38
N ALA A 54 20.96 18.12 25.73
CA ALA A 54 19.72 18.49 26.42
C ALA A 54 19.12 17.32 27.20
N LEU A 55 19.14 16.09 26.65
CA LEU A 55 18.67 14.90 27.35
C LEU A 55 19.50 14.62 28.61
N GLY A 56 20.83 14.70 28.54
CA GLY A 56 21.72 14.49 29.69
C GLY A 56 21.48 15.49 30.83
N LEU A 57 21.30 16.78 30.50
CA LEU A 57 20.95 17.81 31.49
C LEU A 57 19.59 17.53 32.15
N VAL A 58 18.60 17.08 31.38
CA VAL A 58 17.27 16.74 31.90
C VAL A 58 17.30 15.49 32.77
N GLU A 59 18.11 14.48 32.45
CA GLU A 59 18.28 13.29 33.28
C GLU A 59 18.88 13.62 34.64
N ALA A 60 19.90 14.49 34.69
CA ALA A 60 20.44 15.01 35.95
C ALA A 60 19.39 15.77 36.79
N VAL A 61 18.49 16.52 36.15
CA VAL A 61 17.37 17.20 36.84
C VAL A 61 16.33 16.20 37.37
N LEU A 62 16.05 15.13 36.64
CA LEU A 62 15.09 14.10 37.05
C LEU A 62 15.61 13.23 38.20
N GLU A 63 16.90 12.95 38.26
CA GLU A 63 17.55 12.33 39.43
C GLU A 63 17.36 13.18 40.69
N MET A 64 17.46 14.51 40.53
CA MET A 64 17.21 15.45 41.62
C MET A 64 15.73 15.67 41.88
N SER A 65 14.83 15.49 40.92
CA SER A 65 13.39 15.74 41.10
C SER A 65 12.53 14.92 40.13
N PRO A 66 12.14 13.68 40.49
CA PRO A 66 11.51 12.75 39.55
C PRO A 66 10.08 13.12 39.17
N ARG A 67 9.42 14.00 39.92
CA ARG A 67 8.01 14.41 39.70
C ARG A 67 7.88 15.79 39.03
N MET A 68 8.97 16.36 38.51
CA MET A 68 8.94 17.69 37.92
C MET A 68 8.39 17.65 36.49
N GLU A 69 7.21 18.25 36.28
CA GLU A 69 6.50 18.26 34.99
C GLU A 69 7.31 18.90 33.85
N ALA A 70 7.96 20.04 34.11
CA ALA A 70 8.78 20.72 33.11
C ALA A 70 10.00 19.89 32.66
N ALA A 71 10.57 19.07 33.55
CA ALA A 71 11.67 18.17 33.21
C ALA A 71 11.18 16.98 32.37
N LEU A 72 10.01 16.42 32.71
CA LEU A 72 9.39 15.35 31.92
C LEU A 72 8.99 15.82 30.52
N GLU A 73 8.48 17.06 30.39
CA GLU A 73 8.17 17.67 29.10
C GLU A 73 9.42 17.80 28.23
N LEU A 74 10.51 18.34 28.79
CA LEU A 74 11.77 18.50 28.06
C LEU A 74 12.37 17.14 27.70
N ARG A 75 12.31 16.14 28.59
CA ARG A 75 12.74 14.77 28.27
C ARG A 75 11.99 14.24 27.05
N ALA A 76 10.66 14.41 27.02
CA ALA A 76 9.81 13.96 25.93
C ALA A 76 10.19 14.62 24.60
N ARG A 77 10.39 15.94 24.62
CA ARG A 77 10.77 16.73 23.43
C ARG A 77 12.18 16.40 22.95
N SER A 78 13.14 16.19 23.86
CA SER A 78 14.49 15.72 23.50
C SER A 78 14.44 14.35 22.85
N LEU A 79 13.66 13.41 23.40
CA LEU A 79 13.50 12.08 22.81
C LEU A 79 12.83 12.12 21.44
N LEU A 80 11.85 13.01 21.22
CA LEU A 80 11.26 13.24 19.90
C LEU A 80 12.29 13.78 18.90
N ALA A 81 13.10 14.77 19.29
CA ALA A 81 14.15 15.33 18.44
C ALA A 81 15.21 14.27 18.06
N LEU A 82 15.50 13.35 18.96
CA LEU A 82 16.39 12.20 18.72
C LEU A 82 15.72 11.03 17.98
N ARG A 83 14.45 11.16 17.55
CA ARG A 83 13.65 10.09 16.90
C ARG A 83 13.49 8.83 17.75
N ARG A 84 13.62 8.95 19.08
CA ARG A 84 13.44 7.86 20.06
C ARG A 84 11.97 7.71 20.44
N TYR A 85 11.11 7.52 19.44
CA TYR A 85 9.66 7.53 19.59
C TYR A 85 9.14 6.43 20.53
N ARG A 86 9.83 5.27 20.58
CA ARG A 86 9.50 4.19 21.52
C ARG A 86 9.65 4.62 22.98
N ALA A 87 10.75 5.28 23.32
CA ALA A 87 11.01 5.73 24.67
C ALA A 87 9.97 6.76 25.15
N VAL A 88 9.48 7.61 24.24
CA VAL A 88 8.38 8.56 24.52
C VAL A 88 7.08 7.80 24.82
N ALA A 89 6.74 6.81 24.00
CA ALA A 89 5.54 5.99 24.19
C ALA A 89 5.59 5.18 25.49
N ASP A 90 6.74 4.61 25.84
CA ASP A 90 6.91 3.86 27.08
C ASP A 90 6.78 4.76 28.33
N MET A 91 7.30 5.99 28.25
CA MET A 91 7.17 6.99 29.32
C MET A 91 5.72 7.43 29.54
N LEU A 92 4.93 7.56 28.47
CA LEU A 92 3.55 8.06 28.50
C LEU A 92 2.49 6.96 28.24
N ARG A 93 2.84 5.70 28.49
CA ARG A 93 2.04 4.51 28.16
C ARG A 93 0.59 4.57 28.65
N ASP A 94 0.36 5.15 29.83
CA ASP A 94 -0.96 5.20 30.47
C ASP A 94 -1.95 6.10 29.71
N TYR A 95 -1.44 6.99 28.85
CA TYR A 95 -2.23 7.87 28.01
C TYR A 95 -2.53 7.27 26.62
N ILE A 96 -1.93 6.12 26.28
CA ILE A 96 -2.16 5.48 24.97
C ILE A 96 -3.54 4.81 24.97
N PRO A 97 -4.50 5.29 24.15
CA PRO A 97 -5.88 4.85 24.24
C PRO A 97 -6.09 3.36 23.93
N SER A 98 -5.33 2.83 22.96
CA SER A 98 -5.34 1.41 22.57
C SER A 98 -4.78 0.46 23.63
N CYS A 99 -4.04 0.97 24.62
CA CYS A 99 -3.35 0.18 25.65
C CYS A 99 -4.03 0.24 27.02
N THR A 100 -4.97 1.17 27.20
CA THR A 100 -5.78 1.23 28.42
C THR A 100 -6.70 0.01 28.51
N LYS A 101 -6.55 -0.79 29.58
CA LYS A 101 -7.48 -1.88 29.89
C LYS A 101 -8.88 -1.28 30.08
N PRO A 102 -9.96 -1.87 29.51
CA PRO A 102 -11.29 -1.48 29.92
C PRO A 102 -11.41 -1.72 31.42
N CYS A 103 -11.80 -0.68 32.17
CA CYS A 103 -12.03 -0.79 33.60
C CYS A 103 -12.95 -1.99 33.87
N SER A 104 -12.50 -2.90 34.74
CA SER A 104 -13.34 -3.96 35.29
C SER A 104 -14.52 -3.29 36.00
N ALA A 105 -15.71 -3.46 35.44
CA ALA A 105 -16.95 -3.13 36.09
C ALA A 105 -17.24 -4.19 37.17
N ASP A 106 -16.58 -4.05 38.32
CA ASP A 106 -16.96 -4.71 39.56
C ASP A 106 -16.53 -3.80 40.71
N ASP A 107 -17.39 -2.84 41.05
CA ASP A 107 -17.47 -2.31 42.40
C ASP A 107 -18.96 -2.12 42.72
N THR A 108 -19.46 -3.09 43.47
CA THR A 108 -20.76 -3.07 44.13
C THR A 108 -20.71 -2.06 45.28
N SER A 109 -21.53 -1.01 45.23
CA SER A 109 -22.50 -0.66 46.30
C SER A 109 -23.08 0.77 46.17
N SER A 110 -24.41 0.79 46.02
CA SER A 110 -25.38 1.79 46.55
C SER A 110 -25.68 3.11 45.81
N SER A 111 -26.76 3.06 45.00
CA SER A 111 -27.96 3.96 44.97
C SER A 111 -27.81 5.49 44.77
N SER A 112 -28.60 6.20 43.94
CA SER A 112 -29.83 5.87 43.18
C SER A 112 -30.24 7.01 42.22
N SER A 113 -30.89 6.62 41.10
CA SER A 113 -31.84 7.34 40.21
C SER A 113 -31.34 8.57 39.43
N SER A 114 -31.47 8.69 38.09
CA SER A 114 -32.58 8.24 37.22
C SER A 114 -32.19 8.23 35.72
N SER A 115 -32.57 7.14 35.04
CA SER A 115 -33.00 7.00 33.63
C SER A 115 -32.28 7.75 32.49
N SER A 116 -31.48 7.02 31.71
CA SER A 116 -31.81 6.73 30.30
C SER A 116 -30.87 5.64 29.75
N SER A 117 -31.45 4.48 29.46
CA SER A 117 -30.82 3.34 28.81
C SER A 117 -30.21 3.72 27.46
N CYS A 118 -28.93 3.40 27.24
CA CYS A 118 -28.37 3.30 25.89
C CYS A 118 -27.49 2.05 25.78
N SER A 119 -28.17 0.92 25.65
CA SER A 119 -27.65 -0.26 24.98
C SER A 119 -27.24 0.14 23.56
N SER A 120 -25.99 -0.08 23.17
CA SER A 120 -25.58 -0.03 21.77
C SER A 120 -24.53 -1.11 21.52
N ALA A 121 -25.01 -2.35 21.59
CA ALA A 121 -24.45 -3.42 20.78
C ALA A 121 -24.59 -3.01 19.31
N SER A 122 -23.44 -2.93 18.63
CA SER A 122 -23.22 -3.19 17.21
C SER A 122 -24.48 -3.46 16.37
N ARG A 123 -25.07 -2.39 15.80
CA ARG A 123 -26.02 -2.48 14.68
C ARG A 123 -25.27 -2.53 13.34
N THR A 124 -24.52 -3.61 13.12
CA THR A 124 -24.07 -4.05 11.77
C THR A 124 -24.28 -5.54 11.52
N ASP A 125 -24.98 -6.25 12.41
CA ASP A 125 -25.32 -7.68 12.24
C ASP A 125 -26.75 -7.93 11.74
N LEU A 126 -27.33 -6.98 10.99
CA LEU A 126 -28.56 -7.23 10.24
C LEU A 126 -28.39 -6.74 8.82
N LEU A 127 -27.75 -7.60 8.02
CA LEU A 127 -28.11 -8.05 6.67
C LEU A 127 -26.87 -8.68 6.01
N SER A 128 -26.56 -9.93 6.38
CA SER A 128 -25.60 -10.75 5.64
C SER A 128 -26.26 -12.08 5.25
N PRO A 129 -26.54 -12.32 3.96
CA PRO A 129 -26.64 -13.69 3.47
C PRO A 129 -25.23 -14.27 3.34
N ALA A 130 -25.10 -15.57 3.61
CA ALA A 130 -23.89 -16.40 3.50
C ALA A 130 -22.87 -16.32 4.65
N ARG A 131 -23.25 -16.93 5.78
CA ARG A 131 -22.31 -17.75 6.56
C ARG A 131 -21.80 -18.86 5.64
N ASP A 132 -20.60 -18.70 5.10
CA ASP A 132 -19.66 -19.76 4.65
C ASP A 132 -18.51 -19.13 3.84
N ARG A 133 -17.84 -18.11 4.40
CA ARG A 133 -16.56 -17.62 3.87
C ARG A 133 -15.50 -17.70 4.97
N SER A 134 -14.50 -18.54 4.71
CA SER A 134 -13.33 -18.89 5.53
C SER A 134 -12.93 -17.85 6.59
N ASP A 135 -12.73 -18.31 7.84
CA ASP A 135 -12.22 -17.54 8.99
C ASP A 135 -10.96 -16.69 8.70
N ALA A 136 -10.17 -17.05 7.67
CA ALA A 136 -9.00 -16.31 7.21
C ALA A 136 -9.35 -14.92 6.64
N ALA A 137 -10.46 -14.78 5.91
CA ALA A 137 -10.89 -13.49 5.35
C ALA A 137 -11.41 -12.54 6.44
N SER A 138 -12.15 -13.07 7.41
CA SER A 138 -12.62 -12.31 8.59
C SER A 138 -11.45 -11.83 9.46
N ALA A 139 -10.41 -12.64 9.63
CA ALA A 139 -9.20 -12.24 10.36
C ALA A 139 -8.36 -11.19 9.61
N ALA A 140 -8.38 -11.21 8.26
CA ALA A 140 -7.69 -10.24 7.44
C ALA A 140 -8.34 -8.84 7.49
N SER A 141 -9.68 -8.76 7.53
CA SER A 141 -10.36 -7.46 7.68
C SER A 141 -10.07 -6.84 9.05
N ARG A 142 -9.99 -7.62 10.15
CA ARG A 142 -9.82 -7.07 11.52
C ARG A 142 -8.54 -6.27 11.76
N PHE A 143 -7.44 -6.58 11.08
CA PHE A 143 -6.19 -5.84 11.28
C PHE A 143 -6.10 -4.53 10.48
N LEU A 144 -6.89 -4.46 9.41
CA LEU A 144 -7.05 -3.27 8.59
C LEU A 144 -8.17 -2.36 9.10
N CYS A 145 -9.14 -2.93 9.81
CA CYS A 145 -10.26 -2.23 10.46
C CYS A 145 -9.74 -1.06 11.30
N CYS A 146 -10.40 0.08 11.13
CA CYS A 146 -10.20 1.22 12.00
C CYS A 146 -10.95 0.98 13.30
N PHE A 147 -10.31 1.24 14.45
CA PHE A 147 -11.05 1.37 15.70
C PHE A 147 -12.11 2.46 15.55
N ASP A 148 -13.26 2.29 16.20
CA ASP A 148 -14.23 3.39 16.28
C ASP A 148 -13.57 4.55 17.02
N ILE A 149 -13.35 5.64 16.29
CA ILE A 149 -12.77 6.88 16.83
C ILE A 149 -13.61 7.36 18.02
N SER A 150 -14.90 7.02 18.05
CA SER A 150 -15.82 7.28 19.16
C SER A 150 -15.42 6.52 20.41
N ASP A 151 -15.15 5.22 20.33
CA ASP A 151 -14.70 4.40 21.46
C ASP A 151 -13.33 4.84 21.98
N LEU A 152 -12.44 5.20 21.07
CA LEU A 152 -11.12 5.73 21.39
C LEU A 152 -11.24 7.08 22.12
N LYS A 153 -12.09 7.96 21.59
CA LYS A 153 -12.40 9.25 22.19
C LYS A 153 -13.11 9.09 23.53
N HIS A 154 -13.99 8.11 23.71
CA HIS A 154 -14.65 7.82 24.98
C HIS A 154 -13.64 7.35 26.04
N ARG A 155 -12.70 6.47 25.67
CA ARG A 155 -11.61 6.05 26.57
C ARG A 155 -10.70 7.21 26.96
N VAL A 156 -10.34 8.05 25.99
CA VAL A 156 -9.56 9.27 26.26
C VAL A 156 -10.34 10.25 27.13
N LEU A 157 -11.66 10.39 26.90
CA LEU A 157 -12.53 11.26 27.68
C LEU A 157 -12.75 10.77 29.12
N ALA A 158 -12.87 9.46 29.33
CA ALA A 158 -13.01 8.85 30.65
C ALA A 158 -11.73 9.03 31.50
N GLY A 159 -10.56 9.00 30.86
CA GLY A 159 -9.27 9.30 31.49
C GLY A 159 -9.13 10.74 31.98
N PHE A 160 -9.85 11.71 31.39
CA PHE A 160 -9.82 13.11 31.82
C PHE A 160 -10.58 13.39 33.12
N SER A 161 -11.34 12.44 33.67
CA SER A 161 -12.09 12.65 34.92
C SER A 161 -11.19 12.88 36.15
N LYS A 162 -9.87 12.64 36.03
CA LYS A 162 -8.88 12.91 37.08
C LYS A 162 -7.89 13.99 36.63
N ASN A 163 -8.17 15.25 37.02
CA ASN A 163 -7.29 16.43 37.03
C ASN A 163 -6.82 17.04 35.68
N THR A 164 -7.58 18.00 35.16
CA THR A 164 -7.23 18.80 33.97
C THR A 164 -6.47 20.08 34.34
N SER A 165 -5.15 20.00 34.55
CA SER A 165 -4.28 21.20 34.57
C SER A 165 -3.67 21.46 33.18
N ALA A 166 -3.34 22.72 32.89
CA ALA A 166 -2.63 23.13 31.67
C ALA A 166 -1.31 22.35 31.46
N ASP A 167 -0.74 21.81 32.55
CA ASP A 167 0.50 21.03 32.55
C ASP A 167 0.39 19.66 31.85
N THR A 168 -0.80 19.17 31.51
CA THR A 168 -0.96 17.85 30.89
C THR A 168 -1.07 17.89 29.36
N GLN A 169 -1.19 19.08 28.77
CA GLN A 169 -1.49 19.24 27.33
C GLN A 169 -0.37 18.75 26.42
N TRP A 170 0.88 19.04 26.79
CA TRP A 170 2.06 18.64 26.04
C TRP A 170 2.15 17.11 25.91
N ARG A 171 1.67 16.34 26.91
CA ARG A 171 1.68 14.87 26.88
C ARG A 171 0.91 14.34 25.67
N TYR A 172 -0.27 14.87 25.41
CA TYR A 172 -1.10 14.46 24.27
C TYR A 172 -0.48 14.87 22.92
N LEU A 173 0.13 16.04 22.85
CA LEU A 173 0.76 16.53 21.62
C LEU A 173 2.03 15.73 21.28
N VAL A 174 2.94 15.59 22.25
CA VAL A 174 4.20 14.86 22.12
C VAL A 174 3.94 13.38 21.89
N LEU A 175 3.04 12.77 22.66
CA LEU A 175 2.66 11.37 22.44
C LEU A 175 1.95 11.18 21.10
N GLY A 176 1.09 12.11 20.69
CA GLY A 176 0.42 12.05 19.38
C GLY A 176 1.40 12.08 18.20
N GLN A 177 2.46 12.89 18.30
CA GLN A 177 3.56 12.90 17.33
C GLN A 177 4.34 11.58 17.37
N ALA A 178 4.73 11.09 18.56
CA ALA A 178 5.42 9.81 18.69
C ALA A 178 4.57 8.65 18.13
N CYS A 179 3.27 8.60 18.43
CA CYS A 179 2.34 7.58 17.94
C CYS A 179 2.21 7.62 16.41
N PHE A 180 2.27 8.80 15.79
CA PHE A 180 2.30 8.92 14.34
C PHE A 180 3.53 8.20 13.77
N HIS A 181 4.73 8.52 14.25
CA HIS A 181 5.96 7.86 13.79
C HIS A 181 5.95 6.37 14.10
N LEU A 182 5.38 5.94 15.22
CA LEU A 182 5.17 4.53 15.52
C LEU A 182 4.13 3.86 14.60
N GLY A 183 3.42 4.57 13.74
CA GLY A 183 2.38 4.03 12.85
C GLY A 183 1.05 3.71 13.54
N LEU A 184 0.87 4.15 14.79
CA LEU A 184 -0.40 4.11 15.53
C LEU A 184 -1.25 5.31 15.13
N MET A 185 -1.67 5.34 13.87
CA MET A 185 -2.31 6.50 13.23
C MET A 185 -3.63 6.92 13.92
N GLU A 186 -4.38 5.95 14.42
CA GLU A 186 -5.68 6.18 15.07
C GLU A 186 -5.51 6.82 16.46
N ASP A 187 -4.59 6.28 17.25
CA ASP A 187 -4.19 6.87 18.53
C ASP A 187 -3.59 8.26 18.32
N ALA A 188 -2.73 8.43 17.32
CA ALA A 188 -2.16 9.73 16.95
C ALA A 188 -3.25 10.75 16.61
N ALA A 189 -4.25 10.37 15.81
CA ALA A 189 -5.35 11.27 15.45
C ALA A 189 -6.16 11.70 16.68
N ALA A 190 -6.44 10.78 17.61
CA ALA A 190 -7.17 11.09 18.84
C ALA A 190 -6.35 12.00 19.77
N LEU A 191 -5.09 11.67 20.02
CA LEU A 191 -4.18 12.39 20.91
C LEU A 191 -3.84 13.80 20.39
N LEU A 192 -3.56 13.95 19.09
CA LEU A 192 -3.31 15.27 18.50
C LEU A 192 -4.58 16.13 18.51
N GLN A 193 -5.75 15.52 18.27
CA GLN A 193 -7.03 16.24 18.34
C GLN A 193 -7.37 16.67 19.76
N THR A 194 -7.06 15.87 20.78
CA THR A 194 -7.29 16.22 22.18
C THR A 194 -6.30 17.28 22.64
N GLY A 195 -5.00 17.11 22.34
CA GLY A 195 -3.97 18.10 22.61
C GLY A 195 -4.30 19.46 22.01
N ARG A 196 -4.75 19.52 20.75
CA ARG A 196 -5.19 20.77 20.10
C ARG A 196 -6.39 21.41 20.79
N ARG A 197 -7.38 20.62 21.21
CA ARG A 197 -8.55 21.13 21.94
C ARG A 197 -8.15 21.74 23.27
N LEU A 198 -7.29 21.05 24.02
CA LEU A 198 -6.80 21.53 25.31
C LEU A 198 -5.96 22.81 25.13
N ALA A 199 -5.04 22.84 24.16
CA ALA A 199 -4.25 24.03 23.84
C ALA A 199 -5.15 25.23 23.50
N SER A 200 -6.20 25.03 22.70
CA SER A 200 -7.17 26.09 22.39
C SER A 200 -7.99 26.55 23.59
N ALA A 201 -8.19 25.68 24.58
CA ALA A 201 -8.91 26.01 25.81
C ALA A 201 -8.00 26.74 26.81
N ALA A 202 -6.72 26.35 26.91
CA ALA A 202 -5.73 27.09 27.67
C ALA A 202 -5.52 28.48 27.10
N PHE A 203 -5.34 28.62 25.78
CA PHE A 203 -5.23 29.92 25.12
C PHE A 203 -6.44 30.80 25.41
N ARG A 204 -7.66 30.23 25.39
CA ARG A 204 -8.88 30.97 25.76
C ARG A 204 -8.87 31.41 27.22
N ARG A 205 -8.51 30.54 28.16
CA ARG A 205 -8.40 30.90 29.59
C ARG A 205 -7.37 32.00 29.80
N GLU A 206 -6.21 31.89 29.16
CA GLU A 206 -5.16 32.91 29.18
C GLU A 206 -5.70 34.23 28.62
N SER A 207 -6.35 34.23 27.46
CA SER A 207 -6.92 35.45 26.86
C SER A 207 -8.04 36.09 27.68
N VAL A 208 -8.84 35.29 28.41
CA VAL A 208 -9.93 35.77 29.27
C VAL A 208 -9.43 36.25 30.63
N CYS A 209 -8.28 35.76 31.09
CA CYS A 209 -7.61 36.24 32.31
C CYS A 209 -6.87 37.57 32.09
N TRP A 210 -6.89 38.12 30.88
CA TRP A 210 -6.42 39.47 30.62
C TRP A 210 -7.61 40.40 30.86
N SER A 211 -7.57 41.18 31.93
CA SER A 211 -8.51 42.27 32.13
C SER A 211 -8.40 43.28 30.99
N GLU A 212 -9.52 43.81 30.51
CA GLU A 212 -9.57 44.89 29.50
C GLU A 212 -8.72 46.11 29.90
N ASP A 213 -8.46 46.28 31.21
CA ASP A 213 -7.64 47.35 31.78
C ASP A 213 -6.13 47.29 31.45
N SER A 214 -5.64 46.21 30.80
CA SER A 214 -4.27 46.20 30.25
C SER A 214 -4.15 46.90 28.88
N PHE A 215 -5.27 47.27 28.25
CA PHE A 215 -5.30 48.20 27.13
C PHE A 215 -5.55 49.61 27.64
N SER A 216 -4.56 50.20 28.31
CA SER A 216 -4.53 51.65 28.48
C SER A 216 -4.12 52.30 27.14
N PRO A 217 -4.99 53.08 26.47
CA PRO A 217 -4.63 53.82 25.25
C PRO A 217 -3.66 54.99 25.54
N SER A 218 -3.31 55.21 26.81
CA SER A 218 -2.46 56.31 27.28
C SER A 218 -0.97 56.17 26.96
N ASN A 219 -0.51 55.00 26.46
CA ASN A 219 0.91 54.77 26.12
C ASN A 219 1.20 54.80 24.61
N LEU A 220 0.21 55.10 23.75
CA LEU A 220 0.42 55.21 22.31
C LEU A 220 0.84 56.61 21.82
N THR A 221 0.84 57.62 22.70
CA THR A 221 1.18 59.01 22.32
C THR A 221 2.36 59.63 23.08
N ALA A 222 2.99 58.91 24.01
CA ALA A 222 4.01 59.50 24.89
C ALA A 222 5.43 58.92 24.76
N ASN A 223 5.74 58.11 23.74
CA ASN A 223 7.13 57.63 23.51
C ASN A 223 7.47 57.47 22.02
N ALA A 224 7.17 58.49 21.22
CA ALA A 224 7.59 58.59 19.81
C ALA A 224 8.98 59.23 19.62
N ILE A 225 9.75 59.49 20.69
CA ILE A 225 11.08 60.10 20.56
C ILE A 225 12.08 59.38 21.48
N SER A 226 13.05 58.71 20.84
CA SER A 226 14.33 58.21 21.37
C SER A 226 14.32 57.04 22.39
N ALA A 227 14.33 55.79 21.90
CA ALA A 227 15.04 54.66 22.53
C ALA A 227 15.24 53.51 21.51
N PRO A 228 16.38 52.79 21.52
CA PRO A 228 16.72 51.85 20.47
C PRO A 228 15.91 50.55 20.57
N ALA A 229 15.66 49.96 19.41
CA ALA A 229 14.93 48.70 19.20
C ALA A 229 15.46 47.55 20.09
N SER A 230 14.85 47.35 21.25
CA SER A 230 15.00 46.13 22.05
C SER A 230 13.90 45.14 21.66
N ARG A 231 14.36 44.00 21.12
CA ARG A 231 13.58 42.85 20.65
C ARG A 231 12.60 42.37 21.72
N ARG A 232 11.32 42.73 21.58
CA ARG A 232 10.18 42.01 22.18
C ARG A 232 9.15 41.64 21.11
N ALA A 233 9.63 41.24 19.94
CA ALA A 233 8.91 40.30 19.11
C ALA A 233 9.28 38.88 19.55
N SER A 234 8.37 37.92 19.35
CA SER A 234 8.55 36.46 19.52
C SER A 234 8.61 35.87 20.93
N LYS A 235 7.46 35.79 21.61
CA LYS A 235 7.09 34.59 22.39
C LYS A 235 5.85 33.88 21.85
N SER A 236 4.99 34.59 21.11
CA SER A 236 3.81 34.04 20.43
C SER A 236 4.11 33.38 19.08
N GLY A 237 5.21 33.76 18.40
CA GLY A 237 5.57 33.22 17.09
C GLY A 237 6.02 31.75 17.10
N ALA A 238 6.75 31.32 18.13
CA ALA A 238 7.21 29.93 18.26
C ALA A 238 6.08 28.96 18.61
N ALA A 239 5.17 29.37 19.51
CA ALA A 239 3.98 28.58 19.86
C ALA A 239 2.97 28.48 18.70
N GLY A 240 2.87 29.52 17.86
CA GLY A 240 2.09 29.48 16.61
C GLY A 240 2.63 28.45 15.63
N SER A 241 3.95 28.40 15.43
CA SER A 241 4.61 27.43 14.53
C SER A 241 4.40 25.97 14.95
N GLU A 242 4.46 25.66 16.25
CA GLU A 242 4.19 24.30 16.77
C GLU A 242 2.71 23.92 16.65
N ALA A 243 1.78 24.84 16.89
CA ALA A 243 0.35 24.59 16.76
C ALA A 243 -0.07 24.38 15.29
N GLU A 244 0.56 25.10 14.36
CA GLU A 244 0.38 24.95 12.92
C GLU A 244 0.93 23.62 12.42
N SER A 245 2.15 23.22 12.84
CA SER A 245 2.75 21.94 12.44
C SER A 245 1.94 20.74 12.96
N VAL A 246 1.47 20.79 14.21
CA VAL A 246 0.55 19.80 14.78
C VAL A 246 -0.76 19.73 14.00
N SER A 247 -1.28 20.88 13.55
CA SER A 247 -2.53 20.94 12.77
C SER A 247 -2.36 20.37 11.36
N GLN A 248 -1.23 20.63 10.71
CA GLN A 248 -0.86 20.04 9.43
C GLN A 248 -0.67 18.52 9.56
N LEU A 249 0.02 18.06 10.60
CA LEU A 249 0.19 16.63 10.91
C LEU A 249 -1.16 15.96 11.13
N LEU A 250 -2.04 16.54 11.96
CA LEU A 250 -3.38 16.00 12.20
C LEU A 250 -4.22 15.91 10.92
N ALA A 251 -4.13 16.90 10.03
CA ALA A 251 -4.80 16.87 8.73
C ALA A 251 -4.25 15.75 7.84
N HIS A 252 -2.94 15.57 7.82
CA HIS A 252 -2.26 14.49 7.09
C HIS A 252 -2.67 13.10 7.60
N VAL A 253 -2.61 12.88 8.93
CA VAL A 253 -3.04 11.63 9.58
C VAL A 253 -4.50 11.31 9.23
N LYS A 254 -5.40 12.29 9.32
CA LYS A 254 -6.81 12.11 8.95
C LYS A 254 -7.00 11.74 7.49
N LEU A 255 -6.21 12.33 6.58
CA LEU A 255 -6.26 11.99 5.16
C LEU A 255 -5.85 10.52 4.92
N LEU A 256 -4.77 10.07 5.55
CA LEU A 256 -4.29 8.70 5.44
C LEU A 256 -5.30 7.70 6.01
N LEU A 257 -5.86 7.99 7.20
CA LEU A 257 -6.90 7.16 7.81
C LEU A 257 -8.16 7.07 6.94
N ARG A 258 -8.65 8.19 6.39
CA ARG A 258 -9.81 8.20 5.48
C ARG A 258 -9.57 7.36 4.23
N ARG A 259 -8.37 7.45 3.63
CA ARG A 259 -8.02 6.64 2.45
C ARG A 259 -7.91 5.17 2.77
N ARG A 260 -7.31 4.81 3.91
CA ARG A 260 -7.25 3.42 4.38
C ARG A 260 -8.67 2.88 4.66
N ALA A 261 -9.50 3.62 5.38
CA ALA A 261 -10.88 3.21 5.66
C ALA A 261 -11.69 3.00 4.36
N ALA A 262 -11.55 3.88 3.37
CA ALA A 262 -12.16 3.69 2.06
C ALA A 262 -11.63 2.45 1.33
N ALA A 263 -10.34 2.14 1.46
CA ALA A 263 -9.74 0.94 0.88
C ALA A 263 -10.29 -0.34 1.53
N VAL A 264 -10.45 -0.33 2.86
CA VAL A 264 -11.00 -1.47 3.63
C VAL A 264 -12.48 -1.65 3.31
N ALA A 265 -13.26 -0.58 3.27
CA ALA A 265 -14.66 -0.65 2.87
C ALA A 265 -14.82 -1.21 1.43
N ALA A 266 -13.91 -0.87 0.51
CA ALA A 266 -13.90 -1.45 -0.83
C ALA A 266 -13.51 -2.93 -0.85
N LEU A 267 -12.62 -3.38 0.04
CA LEU A 267 -12.31 -4.80 0.24
C LEU A 267 -13.52 -5.56 0.76
N ASP A 268 -14.16 -5.03 1.81
CA ASP A 268 -15.34 -5.65 2.42
C ASP A 268 -16.54 -5.69 1.45
N ALA A 269 -16.61 -4.74 0.50
CA ALA A 269 -17.59 -4.70 -0.59
C ALA A 269 -17.21 -5.57 -1.81
N ASP A 270 -16.14 -6.37 -1.74
CA ASP A 270 -15.63 -7.20 -2.85
C ASP A 270 -15.30 -6.40 -4.13
N LEU A 271 -14.83 -5.14 -4.00
CA LEU A 271 -14.40 -4.27 -5.10
C LEU A 271 -12.87 -4.11 -5.13
N PRO A 272 -12.12 -5.13 -5.60
CA PRO A 272 -10.67 -5.17 -5.48
C PRO A 272 -9.95 -4.06 -6.25
N ALA A 273 -10.46 -3.65 -7.41
CA ALA A 273 -9.86 -2.59 -8.21
C ALA A 273 -9.85 -1.23 -7.49
N GLU A 274 -10.93 -0.91 -6.79
CA GLU A 274 -11.02 0.33 -6.01
C GLU A 274 -10.13 0.28 -4.78
N ALA A 275 -10.13 -0.85 -4.06
CA ALA A 275 -9.24 -1.08 -2.93
C ALA A 275 -7.76 -0.88 -3.33
N VAL A 276 -7.31 -1.51 -4.44
CA VAL A 276 -5.95 -1.34 -4.97
C VAL A 276 -5.64 0.13 -5.26
N ARG A 277 -6.60 0.88 -5.83
CA ARG A 277 -6.43 2.30 -6.11
C ARG A 277 -6.28 3.12 -4.83
N HIS A 278 -7.09 2.87 -3.82
CA HIS A 278 -7.02 3.59 -2.54
C HIS A 278 -5.71 3.29 -1.79
N PHE A 279 -5.28 2.03 -1.71
CA PHE A 279 -3.99 1.66 -1.11
C PHE A 279 -2.81 2.24 -1.89
N SER A 280 -2.83 2.21 -3.22
CA SER A 280 -1.76 2.81 -4.02
C SER A 280 -1.66 4.32 -3.79
N LYS A 281 -2.79 5.02 -3.65
CA LYS A 281 -2.79 6.45 -3.27
C LYS A 281 -2.21 6.73 -1.87
N VAL A 282 -2.25 5.76 -0.96
CA VAL A 282 -1.61 5.87 0.37
C VAL A 282 -0.11 5.67 0.24
N LEU A 283 0.31 4.63 -0.48
CA LEU A 283 1.72 4.25 -0.64
C LEU A 283 2.51 5.19 -1.57
N ASP A 284 1.84 5.80 -2.55
CA ASP A 284 2.42 6.76 -3.50
C ASP A 284 2.21 8.23 -3.08
N ALA A 285 1.81 8.46 -1.83
CA ALA A 285 1.63 9.81 -1.30
C ALA A 285 2.98 10.57 -1.32
N ARG A 286 3.16 11.48 -2.29
CA ARG A 286 4.36 12.31 -2.44
C ARG A 286 4.54 13.38 -1.37
N ARG A 287 3.51 13.63 -0.56
CA ARG A 287 3.50 14.65 0.50
C ARG A 287 3.39 13.94 1.85
N GLY A 288 4.47 13.96 2.61
CA GLY A 288 4.49 13.51 4.00
C GLY A 288 5.30 12.25 4.21
N VAL A 289 5.84 12.16 5.41
CA VAL A 289 6.58 11.00 5.91
C VAL A 289 5.57 9.88 6.17
N LEU A 290 5.80 8.69 5.61
CA LEU A 290 4.94 7.53 5.86
C LEU A 290 5.64 6.56 6.83
N PRO A 291 5.10 6.36 8.04
CA PRO A 291 5.64 5.41 9.01
C PRO A 291 5.66 3.98 8.44
N HIS A 292 6.80 3.29 8.53
CA HIS A 292 6.90 1.93 7.99
C HIS A 292 5.85 0.95 8.53
N PRO A 293 5.42 0.95 9.81
CA PRO A 293 4.44 -0.04 10.27
C PRO A 293 3.06 0.17 9.65
N PHE A 294 2.69 1.43 9.40
CA PHE A 294 1.45 1.76 8.72
C PHE A 294 1.54 1.40 7.23
N ALA A 295 2.70 1.63 6.60
CA ALA A 295 2.95 1.21 5.22
C ALA A 295 2.89 -0.31 5.07
N THR A 296 3.50 -1.08 5.98
CA THR A 296 3.46 -2.55 6.01
C THR A 296 2.01 -3.06 6.03
N ALA A 297 1.16 -2.51 6.90
CA ALA A 297 -0.25 -2.87 6.94
C ALA A 297 -0.98 -2.54 5.62
N CYS A 298 -0.72 -1.37 5.03
CA CYS A 298 -1.32 -0.99 3.75
C CYS A 298 -0.83 -1.86 2.57
N LEU A 299 0.43 -2.31 2.58
CA LEU A 299 0.99 -3.23 1.58
C LEU A 299 0.26 -4.58 1.64
N VAL A 300 0.04 -5.13 2.83
CA VAL A 300 -0.72 -6.39 2.98
C VAL A 300 -2.18 -6.21 2.56
N GLY A 301 -2.82 -5.10 2.93
CA GLY A 301 -4.18 -4.79 2.46
C GLY A 301 -4.27 -4.68 0.93
N ARG A 302 -3.26 -4.09 0.28
CA ARG A 302 -3.19 -4.06 -1.19
C ARG A 302 -2.93 -5.45 -1.78
N ALA A 303 -2.10 -6.28 -1.15
CA ALA A 303 -1.85 -7.65 -1.58
C ALA A 303 -3.13 -8.48 -1.56
N GLU A 304 -3.98 -8.31 -0.54
CA GLU A 304 -5.29 -8.97 -0.46
C GLU A 304 -6.25 -8.52 -1.57
N ALA A 305 -6.28 -7.22 -1.86
CA ALA A 305 -7.04 -6.68 -2.99
C ALA A 305 -6.52 -7.20 -4.35
N LEU A 306 -5.19 -7.34 -4.48
CA LEU A 306 -4.57 -7.89 -5.69
C LEU A 306 -4.85 -9.38 -5.84
N ARG A 307 -4.87 -10.14 -4.74
CA ARG A 307 -5.24 -11.56 -4.70
C ARG A 307 -6.65 -11.77 -5.23
N SER A 308 -7.61 -11.03 -4.71
CA SER A 308 -9.01 -11.08 -5.17
C SER A 308 -9.19 -10.62 -6.62
N SER A 309 -8.29 -9.78 -7.15
CA SER A 309 -8.25 -9.43 -8.58
C SER A 309 -7.55 -10.45 -9.48
N GLY A 310 -7.04 -11.57 -8.95
CA GLY A 310 -6.29 -12.58 -9.70
C GLY A 310 -4.85 -12.17 -10.08
N ARG A 311 -4.31 -11.10 -9.49
CA ARG A 311 -2.97 -10.59 -9.76
C ARG A 311 -1.96 -11.12 -8.73
N ALA A 312 -1.74 -12.44 -8.75
CA ALA A 312 -0.94 -13.14 -7.75
C ALA A 312 0.50 -12.62 -7.65
N ALA A 313 1.20 -12.40 -8.78
CA ALA A 313 2.58 -11.91 -8.77
C ALA A 313 2.72 -10.52 -8.10
N ASP A 314 1.81 -9.60 -8.38
CA ASP A 314 1.83 -8.27 -7.75
C ASP A 314 1.53 -8.37 -6.25
N ALA A 315 0.62 -9.26 -5.85
CA ALA A 315 0.29 -9.51 -4.45
C ALA A 315 1.49 -10.08 -3.67
N ILE A 316 2.20 -11.07 -4.23
CA ILE A 316 3.42 -11.64 -3.64
C ILE A 316 4.51 -10.57 -3.51
N ALA A 317 4.65 -9.69 -4.51
CA ALA A 317 5.61 -8.59 -4.45
C ALA A 317 5.32 -7.60 -3.32
N ASP A 318 4.05 -7.28 -3.05
CA ASP A 318 3.68 -6.41 -1.94
C ASP A 318 3.88 -7.07 -0.58
N CYS A 319 3.61 -8.39 -0.45
CA CYS A 319 3.98 -9.15 0.73
C CYS A 319 5.50 -9.19 0.95
N ASN A 320 6.29 -9.33 -0.12
CA ASN A 320 7.77 -9.28 -0.05
C ASN A 320 8.25 -7.92 0.47
N ARG A 321 7.67 -6.82 -0.01
CA ARG A 321 7.98 -5.47 0.51
C ARG A 321 7.58 -5.31 1.97
N ALA A 322 6.42 -5.81 2.37
CA ALA A 322 5.96 -5.79 3.76
C ALA A 322 6.93 -6.54 4.69
N LEU A 323 7.40 -7.72 4.28
CA LEU A 323 8.34 -8.53 5.04
C LEU A 323 9.79 -8.00 5.00
N ALA A 324 10.16 -7.23 3.99
CA ALA A 324 11.42 -6.49 4.00
C ALA A 324 11.41 -5.39 5.08
N LEU A 325 10.27 -4.73 5.28
CA LEU A 325 10.09 -3.74 6.35
C LEU A 325 10.01 -4.40 7.73
N ASP A 326 9.17 -5.41 7.87
CA ASP A 326 8.97 -6.16 9.11
C ASP A 326 8.85 -7.67 8.83
N PRO A 327 9.95 -8.43 8.95
CA PRO A 327 9.99 -9.88 8.78
C PRO A 327 9.11 -10.64 9.78
N ALA A 328 8.84 -10.04 10.96
CA ALA A 328 8.00 -10.65 11.99
C ALA A 328 6.52 -10.28 11.83
N PHE A 329 6.14 -9.61 10.73
CA PHE A 329 4.76 -9.19 10.50
C PHE A 329 3.88 -10.38 10.13
N ILE A 330 3.19 -10.92 11.14
CA ILE A 330 2.30 -12.09 11.05
C ILE A 330 1.30 -12.00 9.87
N PRO A 331 0.57 -10.89 9.66
CA PRO A 331 -0.39 -10.82 8.55
C PRO A 331 0.25 -10.94 7.16
N ALA A 332 1.47 -10.43 6.96
CA ALA A 332 2.18 -10.59 5.68
C ALA A 332 2.62 -12.03 5.46
N LEU A 333 3.14 -12.71 6.50
CA LEU A 333 3.50 -14.13 6.40
C LEU A 333 2.29 -15.01 6.05
N ARG A 334 1.16 -14.80 6.74
CA ARG A 334 -0.09 -15.52 6.44
C ARG A 334 -0.56 -15.26 5.01
N SER A 335 -0.65 -14.00 4.62
CA SER A 335 -1.14 -13.62 3.29
C SER A 335 -0.23 -14.14 2.17
N ARG A 336 1.10 -14.11 2.37
CA ARG A 336 2.07 -14.65 1.41
C ARG A 336 1.99 -16.17 1.33
N ALA A 337 1.87 -16.87 2.47
CA ALA A 337 1.70 -18.33 2.47
C ALA A 337 0.43 -18.74 1.73
N ASP A 338 -0.70 -18.08 1.98
CA ASP A 338 -1.96 -18.37 1.28
C ASP A 338 -1.86 -18.09 -0.23
N LEU A 339 -1.17 -17.01 -0.64
CA LEU A 339 -0.88 -16.71 -2.04
C LEU A 339 0.02 -17.78 -2.69
N LEU A 340 1.11 -18.16 -2.03
CA LEU A 340 2.05 -19.16 -2.54
C LEU A 340 1.38 -20.54 -2.64
N GLU A 341 0.52 -20.90 -1.69
CA GLU A 341 -0.29 -22.12 -1.77
C GLU A 341 -1.25 -22.07 -2.96
N SER A 342 -1.93 -20.93 -3.19
CA SER A 342 -2.84 -20.77 -4.34
C SER A 342 -2.13 -20.87 -5.70
N VAL A 343 -0.85 -20.49 -5.75
CA VAL A 343 0.01 -20.60 -6.94
C VAL A 343 0.69 -21.98 -7.02
N GLY A 344 0.60 -22.82 -5.98
CA GLY A 344 1.26 -24.14 -5.95
C GLY A 344 2.76 -24.08 -5.62
N ALA A 345 3.30 -22.93 -5.21
CA ALA A 345 4.67 -22.78 -4.73
C ALA A 345 4.80 -23.30 -3.28
N LEU A 346 4.57 -24.60 -3.08
CA LEU A 346 4.42 -25.24 -1.77
C LEU A 346 5.70 -25.16 -0.92
N SER A 347 6.87 -25.21 -1.54
CA SER A 347 8.17 -25.13 -0.84
C SER A 347 8.40 -23.78 -0.16
N ASP A 348 8.10 -22.68 -0.87
CA ASP A 348 8.19 -21.34 -0.31
C ASP A 348 7.06 -21.07 0.70
N CYS A 349 5.86 -21.59 0.45
CA CYS A 349 4.76 -21.57 1.42
C CYS A 349 5.15 -22.26 2.74
N LEU A 350 5.78 -23.43 2.68
CA LEU A 350 6.24 -24.15 3.87
C LEU A 350 7.24 -23.33 4.68
N ARG A 351 8.19 -22.65 4.02
CA ARG A 351 9.16 -21.77 4.69
C ARG A 351 8.47 -20.64 5.46
N ASP A 352 7.42 -20.05 4.88
CA ASP A 352 6.65 -18.98 5.52
C ASP A 352 5.83 -19.48 6.71
N LEU A 353 5.20 -20.64 6.57
CA LEU A 353 4.44 -21.27 7.66
C LEU A 353 5.36 -21.74 8.79
N GLU A 354 6.56 -22.22 8.49
CA GLU A 354 7.58 -22.58 9.49
C GLU A 354 8.07 -21.33 10.23
N HIS A 355 8.33 -20.24 9.52
CA HIS A 355 8.67 -18.97 10.16
C HIS A 355 7.52 -18.47 11.06
N LEU A 356 6.28 -18.54 10.58
CA LEU A 356 5.11 -18.17 11.36
C LEU A 356 4.97 -19.03 12.63
N LYS A 357 5.26 -20.34 12.53
CA LYS A 357 5.27 -21.26 13.67
C LYS A 357 6.31 -20.83 14.70
N LEU A 358 7.53 -20.51 14.28
CA LEU A 358 8.58 -20.04 15.18
C LEU A 358 8.18 -18.75 15.92
N LEU A 359 7.49 -17.82 15.25
CA LEU A 359 6.98 -16.60 15.88
C LEU A 359 5.90 -16.90 16.93
N TYR A 360 4.99 -17.84 16.66
CA TYR A 360 3.99 -18.26 17.66
C TYR A 360 4.63 -19.01 18.83
N ASP A 361 5.58 -19.90 18.56
CA ASP A 361 6.32 -20.62 19.60
C ASP A 361 7.07 -19.64 20.51
N ALA A 362 7.73 -18.62 19.93
CA ALA A 362 8.37 -17.55 20.70
C ALA A 362 7.34 -16.76 21.52
N ALA A 363 6.22 -16.37 20.91
CA ALA A 363 5.18 -15.62 21.61
C ALA A 363 4.57 -16.40 22.79
N LEU A 364 4.35 -17.70 22.63
CA LEU A 364 3.82 -18.58 23.67
C LEU A 364 4.83 -18.81 24.81
N ARG A 365 6.14 -18.85 24.50
CA ARG A 365 7.20 -18.95 25.51
C ARG A 365 7.38 -17.65 26.31
N ASP A 366 7.47 -16.52 25.61
CA ASP A 366 7.85 -15.25 26.22
C ASP A 366 6.65 -14.48 26.81
N GLY A 367 5.43 -14.93 26.50
CA GLY A 367 4.18 -14.24 26.85
C GLY A 367 4.02 -12.88 26.15
N LYS A 368 4.87 -12.58 25.16
CA LYS A 368 4.95 -11.31 24.43
C LYS A 368 5.12 -11.60 22.94
N LEU A 369 4.37 -10.89 22.12
CA LEU A 369 4.60 -10.88 20.67
C LEU A 369 5.90 -10.10 20.36
N PRO A 370 6.61 -10.44 19.27
CA PRO A 370 7.75 -9.66 18.81
C PRO A 370 7.40 -8.17 18.64
N GLY A 371 8.29 -7.27 19.06
CA GLY A 371 8.01 -5.83 19.06
C GLY A 371 7.36 -5.32 20.36
N PRO A 372 7.02 -4.02 20.44
CA PRO A 372 6.57 -3.42 21.69
C PRO A 372 5.25 -4.01 22.16
N THR A 373 5.14 -4.29 23.47
CA THR A 373 4.00 -4.97 24.11
C THR A 373 2.66 -4.26 23.92
N TRP A 374 2.69 -2.95 23.69
CA TRP A 374 1.54 -2.10 23.42
C TRP A 374 1.16 -2.00 21.94
N ARG A 375 1.97 -2.55 21.02
CA ARG A 375 1.65 -2.59 19.59
C ARG A 375 1.03 -3.95 19.26
N PRO A 376 -0.28 -4.03 18.94
CA PRO A 376 -0.85 -5.23 18.36
C PRO A 376 -0.22 -5.42 16.98
N GLN A 377 0.47 -6.54 16.74
CA GLN A 377 1.08 -6.85 15.44
C GLN A 377 0.00 -7.11 14.37
N GLY A 378 -0.57 -6.03 13.82
CA GLY A 378 -1.65 -6.12 12.85
C GLY A 378 -2.82 -6.93 13.41
N GLY A 379 -3.42 -6.47 14.52
CA GLY A 379 -4.73 -6.95 14.98
C GLY A 379 -4.79 -8.37 15.56
N VAL A 380 -3.70 -9.15 15.54
CA VAL A 380 -3.69 -10.50 16.13
C VAL A 380 -3.69 -10.38 17.66
N ARG A 381 -4.74 -10.91 18.30
CA ARG A 381 -4.83 -10.95 19.76
C ARG A 381 -3.97 -12.10 20.30
N PHE A 382 -3.32 -11.90 21.45
CA PHE A 382 -2.55 -12.97 22.09
C PHE A 382 -3.39 -14.23 22.35
N SER A 383 -4.68 -14.06 22.69
CA SER A 383 -5.64 -15.15 22.88
C SER A 383 -5.86 -16.01 21.63
N GLU A 384 -5.70 -15.44 20.44
CA GLU A 384 -5.89 -16.15 19.16
C GLU A 384 -4.65 -16.94 18.73
N ILE A 385 -3.47 -16.62 19.29
CA ILE A 385 -2.18 -17.24 18.90
C ILE A 385 -2.18 -18.73 19.20
N ALA A 386 -2.65 -19.14 20.38
CA ALA A 386 -2.65 -20.55 20.77
C ALA A 386 -3.54 -21.39 19.84
N GLY A 387 -4.70 -20.86 19.44
CA GLY A 387 -5.58 -21.51 18.46
C GLY A 387 -4.95 -21.57 17.07
N ALA A 388 -4.41 -20.45 16.60
CA ALA A 388 -3.73 -20.37 15.30
C ALA A 388 -2.52 -21.31 15.23
N HIS A 389 -1.73 -21.44 16.30
CA HIS A 389 -0.59 -22.34 16.37
C HIS A 389 -1.00 -23.82 16.28
N ARG A 390 -2.10 -24.20 16.97
CA ARG A 390 -2.67 -25.55 16.88
C ARG A 390 -3.16 -25.88 15.48
N ALA A 391 -3.81 -24.94 14.78
CA ALA A 391 -4.26 -25.12 13.40
C ALA A 391 -3.11 -25.14 12.39
N LEU A 392 -2.02 -24.42 12.67
CA LEU A 392 -0.86 -24.32 11.79
C LEU A 392 -0.07 -25.64 11.69
N THR A 393 0.07 -26.35 12.80
CA THR A 393 0.86 -27.60 12.87
C THR A 393 0.37 -28.70 11.90
N PRO A 394 -0.92 -29.08 11.87
CA PRO A 394 -1.41 -30.07 10.90
C PRO A 394 -1.32 -29.56 9.46
N ARG A 395 -1.54 -28.25 9.22
CA ARG A 395 -1.39 -27.65 7.88
C ARG A 395 0.04 -27.82 7.35
N ILE A 396 1.06 -27.58 8.19
CA ILE A 396 2.47 -27.80 7.83
C ILE A 396 2.73 -29.28 7.53
N GLN A 397 2.20 -30.20 8.34
CA GLN A 397 2.39 -31.64 8.12
C GLN A 397 1.75 -32.11 6.81
N GLN A 398 0.53 -31.65 6.51
CA GLN A 398 -0.16 -31.95 5.26
C GLN A 398 0.64 -31.46 4.04
N LEU A 399 1.11 -30.21 4.09
CA LEU A 399 1.92 -29.63 3.00
C LEU A 399 3.26 -30.36 2.83
N ARG A 400 3.91 -30.77 3.93
CA ARG A 400 5.11 -31.62 3.85
C ARG A 400 4.82 -32.96 3.17
N GLY A 401 3.69 -33.58 3.47
CA GLY A 401 3.24 -34.80 2.80
C GLY A 401 3.05 -34.62 1.29
N ARG A 402 2.41 -33.51 0.87
CA ARG A 402 2.22 -33.16 -0.55
C ARG A 402 3.55 -32.91 -1.28
N VAL A 403 4.46 -32.19 -0.63
CA VAL A 403 5.81 -31.93 -1.16
C VAL A 403 6.60 -33.24 -1.29
N ALA A 404 6.52 -34.15 -0.31
CA ALA A 404 7.13 -35.47 -0.38
C ALA A 404 6.49 -36.37 -1.48
N GLY A 405 5.20 -36.17 -1.77
CA GLY A 405 4.48 -36.83 -2.86
C GLY A 405 4.84 -36.34 -4.28
N GLY A 406 5.78 -35.39 -4.42
CA GLY A 406 6.26 -34.90 -5.71
C GLY A 406 5.64 -33.58 -6.19
N GLU A 407 4.68 -33.01 -5.44
CA GLU A 407 4.06 -31.71 -5.78
C GLU A 407 4.99 -30.51 -5.54
N ALA A 408 6.23 -30.74 -5.07
CA ALA A 408 7.21 -29.70 -4.73
C ALA A 408 7.51 -28.71 -5.87
N CYS A 409 7.38 -29.15 -7.13
CA CYS A 409 7.67 -28.37 -8.33
C CYS A 409 6.41 -27.99 -9.15
N SER A 410 5.20 -28.30 -8.66
CA SER A 410 3.95 -28.05 -9.38
C SER A 410 3.46 -26.62 -9.17
N VAL A 411 4.19 -25.65 -9.71
CA VAL A 411 3.78 -24.23 -9.69
C VAL A 411 2.80 -23.95 -10.84
N ASP A 412 1.63 -23.41 -10.53
CA ASP A 412 0.68 -22.92 -11.54
C ASP A 412 1.16 -21.58 -12.11
N TYR A 413 1.96 -21.67 -13.17
CA TYR A 413 2.49 -20.50 -13.85
C TYR A 413 1.43 -19.65 -14.55
N TYR A 414 0.26 -20.22 -14.89
CA TYR A 414 -0.84 -19.48 -15.50
C TYR A 414 -1.47 -18.53 -14.48
N ALA A 415 -1.74 -19.04 -13.27
CA ALA A 415 -2.21 -18.23 -12.15
C ALA A 415 -1.18 -17.17 -11.73
N LEU A 416 0.11 -17.52 -11.72
CA LEU A 416 1.18 -16.58 -11.38
C LEU A 416 1.28 -15.40 -12.37
N LEU A 417 1.27 -15.68 -13.69
CA LEU A 417 1.33 -14.64 -14.73
C LEU A 417 -0.01 -13.94 -14.95
N GLY A 418 -1.12 -14.47 -14.43
CA GLY A 418 -2.47 -13.96 -14.63
C GLY A 418 -2.97 -14.17 -16.06
N VAL A 419 -2.59 -15.29 -16.67
CA VAL A 419 -2.91 -15.63 -18.06
C VAL A 419 -3.80 -16.88 -18.10
N ARG A 420 -4.73 -16.95 -19.06
CA ARG A 420 -5.63 -18.12 -19.22
C ARG A 420 -4.88 -19.30 -19.87
N ARG A 421 -5.34 -20.53 -19.60
CA ARG A 421 -4.84 -21.73 -20.33
C ARG A 421 -5.22 -21.63 -21.82
N GLY A 422 -4.29 -21.97 -22.71
CA GLY A 422 -4.46 -21.79 -24.16
C GLY A 422 -4.32 -20.33 -24.64
N CYS A 423 -3.52 -19.53 -23.94
CA CYS A 423 -3.28 -18.13 -24.31
C CYS A 423 -2.49 -18.00 -25.62
N THR A 424 -2.75 -16.93 -26.37
CA THR A 424 -1.94 -16.63 -27.55
C THR A 424 -0.54 -16.20 -27.15
N ARG A 425 0.46 -16.46 -27.99
CA ARG A 425 1.83 -15.99 -27.81
C ARG A 425 1.91 -14.49 -27.49
N SER A 426 1.12 -13.68 -28.19
CA SER A 426 1.08 -12.23 -28.00
C SER A 426 0.56 -11.80 -26.61
N GLU A 427 -0.39 -12.54 -26.04
CA GLU A 427 -0.94 -12.26 -24.71
C GLU A 427 0.09 -12.59 -23.63
N LEU A 428 0.78 -13.73 -23.78
CA LEU A 428 1.83 -14.16 -22.87
C LEU A 428 3.01 -13.18 -22.86
N GLU A 429 3.50 -12.77 -24.03
CA GLU A 429 4.60 -11.81 -24.16
C GLU A 429 4.25 -10.46 -23.52
N ARG A 430 3.03 -9.95 -23.76
CA ARG A 430 2.54 -8.71 -23.12
C ARG A 430 2.44 -8.84 -21.60
N ALA A 431 1.86 -9.92 -21.09
CA ALA A 431 1.72 -10.14 -19.66
C ALA A 431 3.08 -10.24 -18.96
N HIS A 432 4.01 -11.01 -19.54
CA HIS A 432 5.36 -11.15 -19.02
C HIS A 432 6.14 -9.84 -19.06
N LEU A 433 6.06 -9.08 -20.15
CA LEU A 433 6.71 -7.77 -20.27
C LEU A 433 6.19 -6.78 -19.20
N LEU A 434 4.87 -6.72 -19.00
CA LEU A 434 4.29 -5.83 -17.99
C LEU A 434 4.75 -6.20 -16.56
N LEU A 435 4.78 -7.49 -16.24
CA LEU A 435 5.21 -7.97 -14.91
C LEU A 435 6.70 -7.73 -14.69
N THR A 436 7.55 -8.06 -15.66
CA THR A 436 9.00 -7.86 -15.56
C THR A 436 9.38 -6.39 -15.45
N LEU A 437 8.69 -5.48 -16.17
CA LEU A 437 8.92 -4.04 -16.05
C LEU A 437 8.51 -3.47 -14.69
N LYS A 438 7.41 -3.96 -14.12
CA LYS A 438 6.89 -3.53 -12.81
C LYS A 438 7.72 -4.09 -11.65
N LEU A 439 8.11 -5.36 -11.74
CA LEU A 439 8.74 -6.13 -10.66
C LEU A 439 10.26 -6.23 -10.81
N ARG A 440 10.89 -5.27 -11.49
CA ARG A 440 12.35 -5.25 -11.61
C ARG A 440 13.01 -5.21 -10.23
N PRO A 441 13.99 -6.10 -9.95
CA PRO A 441 14.61 -6.21 -8.63
C PRO A 441 15.25 -4.90 -8.18
N ASP A 442 15.87 -4.16 -9.10
CA ASP A 442 16.51 -2.87 -8.81
C ASP A 442 15.51 -1.80 -8.36
N ARG A 443 14.34 -1.75 -9.03
CA ARG A 443 13.27 -0.79 -8.71
C ARG A 443 12.48 -1.18 -7.46
N CYS A 444 12.51 -2.47 -7.08
CA CYS A 444 11.80 -2.96 -5.91
C CYS A 444 12.36 -2.42 -4.60
N ALA A 445 13.54 -1.79 -4.57
CA ALA A 445 14.09 -1.12 -3.38
C ALA A 445 13.65 0.36 -3.24
N SER A 446 13.15 0.99 -4.31
CA SER A 446 12.81 2.43 -4.35
C SER A 446 11.65 2.85 -3.43
N PHE A 447 10.87 1.90 -2.90
CA PHE A 447 9.83 2.23 -1.93
C PHE A 447 10.43 2.60 -0.56
N ALA A 448 11.62 2.08 -0.23
CA ALA A 448 12.27 2.34 1.06
C ALA A 448 12.66 3.81 1.24
N GLU A 449 12.97 4.53 0.15
CA GLU A 449 13.30 5.97 0.17
C GLU A 449 12.13 6.85 0.61
N ARG A 450 10.90 6.34 0.54
CA ARG A 450 9.67 7.09 0.85
C ARG A 450 9.17 6.84 2.28
N LEU A 451 9.83 5.97 3.03
CA LEU A 451 9.38 5.53 4.36
C LEU A 451 10.33 6.03 5.43
N GLU A 452 9.78 6.42 6.58
CA GLU A 452 10.58 6.63 7.78
C GLU A 452 10.71 5.30 8.52
N LEU A 453 11.97 4.88 8.70
CA LEU A 453 12.30 3.78 9.60
C LEU A 453 12.38 4.33 11.02
N VAL A 454 11.58 3.74 11.90
CA VAL A 454 11.34 4.18 13.29
C VAL A 454 12.31 3.48 14.25
N ASP A 455 13.14 2.61 13.71
CA ASP A 455 13.95 1.67 14.45
C ASP A 455 15.41 2.05 14.30
N GLU A 456 16.03 2.46 15.42
CA GLU A 456 17.47 2.72 15.58
C GLU A 456 18.38 1.52 15.19
N HIS A 457 17.81 0.37 14.83
CA HIS A 457 18.53 -0.90 14.67
C HIS A 457 18.34 -1.56 13.29
N ARG A 458 17.67 -0.92 12.33
CA ARG A 458 17.54 -1.47 10.98
C ARG A 458 18.11 -0.52 9.94
N ASP A 459 19.21 -0.95 9.36
CA ASP A 459 19.84 -0.27 8.25
C ASP A 459 18.88 -0.24 7.05
N LEU A 460 18.66 0.96 6.50
CA LEU A 460 17.90 1.15 5.26
C LEU A 460 18.45 0.26 4.14
N GLU A 461 19.76 0.03 4.13
CA GLU A 461 20.45 -0.85 3.19
C GLU A 461 20.04 -2.31 3.35
N ALA A 462 20.00 -2.83 4.59
CA ALA A 462 19.54 -4.19 4.85
C ALA A 462 18.08 -4.41 4.40
N VAL A 463 17.20 -3.41 4.59
CA VAL A 463 15.82 -3.46 4.08
C VAL A 463 15.79 -3.50 2.55
N ARG A 464 16.60 -2.66 1.89
CA ARG A 464 16.71 -2.64 0.43
C ARG A 464 17.24 -3.95 -0.11
N ASP A 465 18.24 -4.54 0.53
CA ASP A 465 18.83 -5.80 0.10
C ASP A 465 17.86 -6.97 0.30
N GLN A 466 17.14 -7.03 1.42
CA GLN A 466 16.10 -8.02 1.62
C GLN A 466 14.97 -7.90 0.57
N ALA A 467 14.58 -6.67 0.22
CA ALA A 467 13.60 -6.42 -0.84
C ALA A 467 14.13 -6.85 -2.21
N ARG A 468 15.41 -6.58 -2.54
CA ARG A 468 16.05 -7.02 -3.79
C ARG A 468 16.11 -8.54 -3.88
N MET A 469 16.54 -9.21 -2.83
CA MET A 469 16.67 -10.68 -2.80
C MET A 469 15.32 -11.38 -2.98
N SER A 470 14.30 -10.92 -2.27
CA SER A 470 12.93 -11.46 -2.42
C SER A 470 12.31 -11.15 -3.78
N ALA A 471 12.56 -9.96 -4.34
CA ALA A 471 12.15 -9.60 -5.70
C ALA A 471 12.87 -10.44 -6.77
N LEU A 472 14.17 -10.71 -6.61
CA LEU A 472 14.94 -11.58 -7.51
C LEU A 472 14.39 -13.01 -7.53
N SER A 473 13.99 -13.55 -6.37
CA SER A 473 13.37 -14.87 -6.28
C SER A 473 12.06 -14.92 -7.10
N LEU A 474 11.17 -13.95 -6.89
CA LEU A 474 9.91 -13.84 -7.65
C LEU A 474 10.18 -13.65 -9.15
N TYR A 475 11.14 -12.80 -9.51
CA TYR A 475 11.52 -12.56 -10.89
C TYR A 475 11.98 -13.84 -11.60
N ARG A 476 12.83 -14.65 -10.96
CA ARG A 476 13.25 -15.96 -11.49
C ARG A 476 12.07 -16.92 -11.64
N MET A 477 11.12 -16.91 -10.70
CA MET A 477 9.90 -17.72 -10.79
C MET A 477 9.05 -17.32 -12.01
N LEU A 478 8.91 -16.01 -12.26
CA LEU A 478 8.19 -15.48 -13.42
C LEU A 478 8.89 -15.86 -14.74
N GLN A 479 10.22 -15.81 -14.79
CA GLN A 479 10.99 -16.22 -15.97
C GLN A 479 10.79 -17.70 -16.29
N LYS A 480 10.87 -18.58 -15.27
CA LYS A 480 10.60 -20.02 -15.43
C LYS A 480 9.19 -20.27 -15.94
N GLY A 481 8.20 -19.56 -15.38
CA GLY A 481 6.81 -19.66 -15.81
C GLY A 481 6.59 -19.21 -17.25
N TYR A 482 7.25 -18.13 -17.66
CA TYR A 482 7.21 -17.67 -19.05
C TYR A 482 7.80 -18.70 -20.01
N SER A 483 8.99 -19.25 -19.73
CA SER A 483 9.60 -20.26 -20.59
C SER A 483 8.74 -21.52 -20.71
N PHE A 484 8.11 -21.94 -19.62
CA PHE A 484 7.24 -23.11 -19.60
C PHE A 484 5.97 -22.89 -20.42
N ILE A 485 5.26 -21.78 -20.21
CA ILE A 485 4.03 -21.52 -20.98
C ILE A 485 4.38 -21.26 -22.45
N MET A 486 5.50 -20.60 -22.72
CA MET A 486 5.94 -20.35 -24.10
C MET A 486 6.23 -21.65 -24.85
N SER A 487 6.84 -22.66 -24.22
CA SER A 487 7.04 -23.96 -24.88
C SER A 487 5.71 -24.64 -25.18
N VAL A 488 4.76 -24.62 -24.23
CA VAL A 488 3.41 -25.19 -24.44
C VAL A 488 2.68 -24.50 -25.59
N VAL A 489 2.72 -23.16 -25.65
CA VAL A 489 2.12 -22.40 -26.74
C VAL A 489 2.79 -22.71 -28.08
N GLN A 490 4.12 -22.86 -28.10
CA GLN A 490 4.84 -23.26 -29.32
C GLN A 490 4.48 -24.66 -29.80
N ASP A 491 4.31 -25.62 -28.88
CA ASP A 491 3.89 -26.99 -29.17
C ASP A 491 2.45 -27.02 -29.70
N GLU A 492 1.54 -26.25 -29.10
CA GLU A 492 0.16 -26.09 -29.58
C GLU A 492 0.11 -25.48 -30.98
N GLU A 493 0.83 -24.38 -31.22
CA GLU A 493 0.93 -23.76 -32.55
C GLU A 493 1.57 -24.72 -33.58
N ALA A 494 2.57 -25.51 -33.19
CA ALA A 494 3.21 -26.49 -34.07
C ALA A 494 2.23 -27.62 -34.44
N ALA A 495 1.46 -28.11 -33.46
CA ALA A 495 0.42 -29.10 -33.68
C ALA A 495 -0.69 -28.56 -34.59
N GLU A 496 -1.11 -27.31 -34.43
CA GLU A 496 -2.07 -26.65 -35.33
C GLU A 496 -1.52 -26.49 -36.75
N ARG A 497 -0.26 -26.06 -36.89
CA ARG A 497 0.42 -25.99 -38.20
C ARG A 497 0.50 -27.37 -38.86
N GLN A 498 0.75 -28.43 -38.10
CA GLN A 498 0.78 -29.79 -38.62
C GLN A 498 -0.61 -30.25 -39.07
N ARG A 499 -1.65 -30.04 -38.24
CA ARG A 499 -3.04 -30.33 -38.64
C ARG A 499 -3.46 -29.55 -39.88
N ALA A 500 -3.04 -28.30 -40.03
CA ALA A 500 -3.30 -27.50 -41.21
C ALA A 500 -2.60 -28.05 -42.47
N LYS A 501 -1.35 -28.53 -42.34
CA LYS A 501 -0.64 -29.22 -43.43
C LYS A 501 -1.32 -30.52 -43.81
N ASP A 502 -1.72 -31.33 -42.82
CA ASP A 502 -2.39 -32.61 -43.06
C ASP A 502 -3.77 -32.39 -43.70
N ALA A 503 -4.53 -31.38 -43.27
CA ALA A 503 -5.79 -30.98 -43.89
C ALA A 503 -5.58 -30.45 -45.32
N ALA A 504 -4.56 -29.61 -45.55
CA ALA A 504 -4.22 -29.14 -46.90
C ALA A 504 -3.83 -30.31 -47.81
N ALA A 505 -3.02 -31.25 -47.32
CA ALA A 505 -2.66 -32.46 -48.05
C ALA A 505 -3.88 -33.34 -48.34
N ALA A 506 -4.80 -33.50 -47.40
CA ALA A 506 -6.06 -34.22 -47.61
C ALA A 506 -6.96 -33.54 -48.66
N THR A 507 -7.08 -32.20 -48.63
CA THR A 507 -7.84 -31.46 -49.65
C THR A 507 -7.18 -31.54 -51.03
N ALA A 508 -5.86 -31.49 -51.11
CA ALA A 508 -5.12 -31.66 -52.37
C ALA A 508 -5.28 -33.08 -52.92
N ALA A 509 -5.22 -34.11 -52.06
CA ALA A 509 -5.47 -35.49 -52.45
C ALA A 509 -6.92 -35.70 -52.91
N ALA A 510 -7.90 -35.12 -52.23
CA ALA A 510 -9.31 -35.17 -52.64
C ALA A 510 -9.55 -34.46 -53.98
N ALA A 511 -8.92 -33.30 -54.20
CA ALA A 511 -8.98 -32.58 -55.47
C ALA A 511 -8.34 -33.38 -56.61
N ALA A 512 -7.19 -34.03 -56.36
CA ALA A 512 -6.54 -34.91 -57.34
C ALA A 512 -7.39 -36.14 -57.67
N ALA A 513 -8.02 -36.76 -56.67
CA ALA A 513 -8.94 -37.88 -56.88
C ALA A 513 -10.20 -37.48 -57.67
N ALA A 514 -10.75 -36.29 -57.38
CA ALA A 514 -11.89 -35.75 -58.12
C ALA A 514 -11.52 -35.46 -59.59
N ALA A 515 -10.34 -34.90 -59.84
CA ALA A 515 -9.83 -34.67 -61.19
C ALA A 515 -9.61 -35.99 -61.96
N ALA A 516 -9.06 -37.03 -61.31
CA ALA A 516 -8.90 -38.34 -61.91
C ALA A 516 -10.25 -39.01 -62.24
N ALA A 517 -11.25 -38.88 -61.35
CA ALA A 517 -12.61 -39.38 -61.61
C ALA A 517 -13.31 -38.62 -62.74
N ALA A 518 -13.05 -37.31 -62.90
CA ALA A 518 -13.57 -36.53 -64.03
C ALA A 518 -12.96 -37.00 -65.36
N LEU A 519 -11.64 -37.20 -65.41
CA LEU A 519 -10.96 -37.75 -66.60
C LEU A 519 -11.44 -39.17 -66.96
N ALA A 520 -11.70 -40.02 -65.97
CA ALA A 520 -12.24 -41.35 -66.20
C ALA A 520 -13.66 -41.31 -66.81
N ARG A 521 -14.51 -40.38 -66.35
CA ARG A 521 -15.85 -40.16 -66.94
C ARG A 521 -15.77 -39.65 -68.38
N GLU A 522 -14.86 -38.73 -68.67
CA GLU A 522 -14.63 -38.27 -70.06
C GLU A 522 -14.16 -39.42 -70.96
N GLN A 523 -13.32 -40.34 -70.46
CA GLN A 523 -12.89 -41.52 -71.21
C GLN A 523 -14.02 -42.54 -71.43
N GLU A 524 -14.88 -42.79 -70.44
CA GLU A 524 -16.08 -43.62 -70.62
C GLU A 524 -17.08 -43.02 -71.60
N GLU A 525 -17.30 -41.69 -71.59
CA GLU A 525 -18.16 -41.01 -72.56
C GLU A 525 -17.60 -41.07 -73.99
N THR A 526 -16.27 -41.04 -74.18
CA THR A 526 -15.66 -41.23 -75.51
C THR A 526 -15.66 -42.70 -75.99
N ALA A 527 -15.76 -43.68 -75.09
CA ALA A 527 -15.83 -45.10 -75.44
C ALA A 527 -17.26 -45.61 -75.72
N ALA A 528 -18.29 -44.85 -75.35
CA ALA A 528 -19.71 -45.22 -75.49
C ALA A 528 -20.39 -44.72 -76.79
N VAL A 529 -19.64 -44.44 -77.87
CA VAL A 529 -20.21 -44.10 -79.18
C VAL A 529 -20.16 -45.32 -80.12
N PRO A 530 -21.28 -45.96 -80.49
CA PRO A 530 -21.30 -46.95 -81.56
C PRO A 530 -21.41 -46.28 -82.94
N GLU A 531 -20.65 -46.86 -83.85
CA GLU A 531 -20.46 -46.49 -85.25
C GLU A 531 -21.70 -46.79 -86.13
N LYS A 532 -22.31 -45.76 -86.75
CA LYS A 532 -22.75 -45.71 -88.18
C LYS A 532 -23.70 -44.53 -88.47
N ALA A 533 -23.23 -43.58 -89.27
CA ALA A 533 -23.94 -43.12 -90.47
C ALA A 533 -22.93 -42.43 -91.41
N LYS A 534 -23.00 -42.82 -92.68
CA LYS A 534 -22.03 -42.54 -93.75
C LYS A 534 -22.71 -41.63 -94.78
N ILE A 535 -21.91 -40.89 -95.54
CA ILE A 535 -22.15 -40.35 -96.92
C ILE A 535 -22.37 -38.82 -97.06
N SER A 536 -21.23 -38.13 -97.25
CA SER A 536 -20.75 -37.41 -98.46
C SER A 536 -21.33 -36.09 -98.99
N SER A 537 -20.37 -35.21 -99.30
CA SER A 537 -20.10 -34.53 -100.60
C SER A 537 -20.22 -32.99 -100.65
N VAL A 538 -19.05 -32.36 -100.52
CA VAL A 538 -18.45 -31.25 -101.30
C VAL A 538 -19.35 -30.38 -102.19
N SER A 539 -19.32 -29.06 -101.96
CA SER A 539 -18.93 -28.05 -102.99
C SER A 539 -18.88 -26.61 -102.43
N VAL A 540 -17.83 -25.89 -102.83
CA VAL A 540 -17.55 -24.44 -102.70
C VAL A 540 -18.02 -23.79 -104.02
N PRO A 541 -18.59 -22.56 -104.10
CA PRO A 541 -17.76 -21.33 -104.14
C PRO A 541 -18.34 -20.01 -103.57
N SER A 542 -17.40 -19.19 -103.07
CA SER A 542 -17.17 -17.75 -103.30
C SER A 542 -18.28 -16.70 -103.11
N THR A 543 -18.07 -15.71 -102.23
CA THR A 543 -17.51 -14.37 -102.55
C THR A 543 -17.65 -13.36 -101.39
N ASN A 544 -16.56 -12.61 -101.16
CA ASN A 544 -16.41 -11.17 -100.78
C ASN A 544 -17.25 -10.58 -99.62
N VAL A 545 -16.73 -9.76 -98.69
CA VAL A 545 -15.83 -8.60 -98.82
C VAL A 545 -15.05 -8.38 -97.51
N GLN A 546 -13.81 -7.93 -97.66
CA GLN A 546 -12.81 -7.56 -96.64
C GLN A 546 -13.05 -6.18 -96.02
N VAL A 547 -12.26 -5.86 -94.98
CA VAL A 547 -11.36 -4.67 -94.80
C VAL A 547 -11.20 -4.49 -93.27
N GLN A 548 -10.07 -4.23 -92.61
CA GLN A 548 -8.60 -4.17 -92.80
C GLN A 548 -8.05 -3.89 -91.37
N VAL A 549 -7.16 -4.70 -90.78
CA VAL A 549 -5.68 -4.58 -90.70
C VAL A 549 -5.15 -3.39 -89.87
N THR A 550 -4.46 -3.68 -88.75
CA THR A 550 -3.01 -3.43 -88.45
C THR A 550 -2.76 -3.50 -86.92
N GLN A 551 -1.99 -4.50 -86.44
CA GLN A 551 -0.57 -4.45 -86.01
C GLN A 551 -0.36 -3.75 -84.64
N ALA A 552 0.51 -4.17 -83.72
CA ALA A 552 1.75 -4.96 -83.82
C ALA A 552 2.20 -5.55 -82.46
N ALA A 553 3.10 -6.54 -82.60
CA ALA A 553 4.28 -6.83 -81.76
C ALA A 553 4.14 -7.62 -80.45
N ALA A 554 5.14 -8.50 -80.27
CA ALA A 554 5.16 -9.69 -79.44
C ALA A 554 6.42 -9.72 -78.55
N MET A 555 6.29 -10.41 -77.40
CA MET A 555 7.29 -11.30 -76.73
C MET A 555 8.57 -10.67 -76.08
N PRO A 556 9.34 -11.36 -75.20
CA PRO A 556 9.08 -12.60 -74.42
C PRO A 556 9.68 -12.67 -72.96
N THR A 557 9.33 -13.77 -72.27
CA THR A 557 10.14 -14.64 -71.35
C THR A 557 10.76 -14.15 -70.01
N ALA A 558 10.16 -14.66 -68.93
CA ALA A 558 10.67 -15.67 -67.97
C ALA A 558 11.81 -15.40 -66.95
N ALA A 559 11.44 -15.64 -65.69
CA ALA A 559 12.07 -16.49 -64.66
C ALA A 559 12.87 -15.89 -63.48
N MET A 560 12.42 -16.31 -62.28
CA MET A 560 13.11 -16.44 -60.98
C MET A 560 13.68 -15.21 -60.25
N ALA A 561 13.07 -14.85 -59.11
CA ALA A 561 13.60 -15.07 -57.75
C ALA A 561 13.05 -14.05 -56.73
N ALA A 562 12.55 -14.59 -55.62
CA ALA A 562 12.54 -14.07 -54.25
C ALA A 562 12.07 -12.63 -53.94
N ALA A 563 11.06 -12.59 -53.07
CA ALA A 563 11.03 -11.77 -51.86
C ALA A 563 11.23 -10.25 -51.96
N ALA A 564 10.13 -9.50 -51.94
CA ALA A 564 9.98 -8.27 -51.14
C ALA A 564 8.54 -7.73 -51.24
N ALA A 565 8.07 -7.12 -50.15
CA ALA A 565 6.93 -6.20 -50.06
C ALA A 565 5.50 -6.79 -50.10
N MET A 566 5.14 -7.47 -49.01
CA MET A 566 3.78 -7.43 -48.47
C MET A 566 3.51 -6.00 -47.94
N GLY A 567 2.64 -5.25 -48.61
CA GLY A 567 2.08 -3.98 -48.15
C GLY A 567 0.75 -4.21 -47.41
N SER A 568 0.79 -3.96 -46.09
CA SER A 568 -0.28 -3.86 -45.07
C SER A 568 -1.76 -4.09 -45.44
N PRO A 569 -2.49 -4.95 -44.70
CA PRO A 569 -3.90 -4.68 -44.40
C PRO A 569 -3.97 -3.61 -43.29
N VAL A 570 -4.60 -2.48 -43.58
CA VAL A 570 -4.87 -1.44 -42.59
C VAL A 570 -5.84 -2.02 -41.55
N PHE A 571 -5.34 -2.27 -40.35
CA PHE A 571 -6.11 -2.65 -39.18
C PHE A 571 -6.99 -1.46 -38.78
N GLN A 572 -8.30 -1.55 -39.03
CA GLN A 572 -9.26 -0.62 -38.46
C GLN A 572 -9.40 -0.95 -36.97
N GLY A 573 -8.66 -0.21 -36.14
CA GLY A 573 -8.60 -0.41 -34.69
C GLY A 573 -9.97 -0.29 -34.02
N VAL A 574 -10.18 -1.14 -33.00
CA VAL A 574 -11.36 -1.22 -32.12
C VAL A 574 -11.72 0.13 -31.47
N PHE A 575 -10.81 1.11 -31.47
CA PHE A 575 -11.02 2.46 -30.97
C PHE A 575 -12.01 3.31 -31.81
N CYS A 576 -12.19 3.01 -33.10
CA CYS A 576 -13.15 3.75 -33.94
C CYS A 576 -14.60 3.30 -33.75
N ARG A 577 -14.81 2.11 -33.17
CA ARG A 577 -16.15 1.56 -32.94
C ARG A 577 -16.83 2.24 -31.74
N ASP A 578 -16.04 2.66 -30.75
CA ASP A 578 -16.56 3.27 -29.51
C ASP A 578 -16.96 4.74 -29.68
N MET A 579 -16.37 5.50 -30.61
CA MET A 579 -16.80 6.88 -30.87
C MET A 579 -18.15 6.96 -31.62
N ALA A 580 -18.46 5.96 -32.47
CA ALA A 580 -19.79 5.84 -33.08
C ALA A 580 -20.87 5.50 -32.04
N VAL A 581 -20.50 4.77 -30.99
CA VAL A 581 -21.37 4.47 -29.84
C VAL A 581 -21.58 5.71 -28.95
N VAL A 582 -20.55 6.55 -28.77
CA VAL A 582 -20.70 7.84 -28.06
C VAL A 582 -21.58 8.82 -28.84
N GLY A 583 -21.48 8.86 -30.17
CA GLY A 583 -22.37 9.66 -31.01
C GLY A 583 -23.84 9.21 -30.95
N THR A 584 -24.09 7.91 -30.82
CA THR A 584 -25.45 7.36 -30.67
C THR A 584 -26.01 7.50 -29.25
N LEU A 585 -25.16 7.52 -28.21
CA LEU A 585 -25.60 7.76 -26.82
C LEU A 585 -25.99 9.22 -26.53
N LEU A 586 -25.41 10.20 -27.25
CA LEU A 586 -25.77 11.62 -27.11
C LEU A 586 -27.08 11.99 -27.83
N SER A 587 -27.66 11.09 -28.62
CA SER A 587 -28.94 11.32 -29.32
C SER A 587 -30.19 11.04 -28.49
N ARG A 588 -30.05 10.54 -27.25
CA ARG A 588 -31.18 10.23 -26.35
C ARG A 588 -31.56 11.33 -25.36
N GLY A 589 -31.05 12.55 -25.57
CA GLY A 589 -31.38 13.72 -24.76
C GLY A 589 -31.67 14.96 -25.61
N GLY A 590 -32.78 14.97 -26.35
CA GLY A 590 -33.52 16.18 -26.71
C GLY A 590 -32.81 17.30 -27.49
N PHE A 591 -31.75 17.04 -28.24
CA PHE A 591 -31.11 18.05 -29.10
C PHE A 591 -30.81 17.51 -30.50
N ASP A 592 -31.71 17.78 -31.45
CA ASP A 592 -31.62 17.39 -32.86
C ASP A 592 -30.68 18.31 -33.69
N ARG A 593 -29.37 18.36 -33.39
CA ARG A 593 -28.36 18.85 -34.35
C ARG A 593 -27.02 18.14 -34.21
N PRO A 594 -26.45 17.55 -35.29
CA PRO A 594 -25.11 16.98 -35.25
C PRO A 594 -24.06 18.09 -35.23
N ILE A 595 -23.14 18.05 -34.26
CA ILE A 595 -21.98 18.95 -34.16
C ILE A 595 -20.85 18.34 -35.00
N PRO A 596 -20.32 19.02 -36.04
CA PRO A 596 -19.20 18.51 -36.80
C PRO A 596 -17.89 18.75 -36.05
N VAL A 597 -17.22 17.67 -35.64
CA VAL A 597 -15.87 17.73 -35.06
C VAL A 597 -14.86 17.55 -36.21
N LYS A 598 -14.10 18.59 -36.55
CA LYS A 598 -12.95 18.49 -37.47
C LYS A 598 -11.75 17.94 -36.70
N CYS A 599 -11.24 16.78 -37.12
CA CYS A 599 -9.98 16.25 -36.65
C CYS A 599 -8.86 16.71 -37.58
N GLU A 600 -8.09 17.73 -37.15
CA GLU A 600 -6.78 18.00 -37.72
C GLU A 600 -5.71 17.22 -36.95
N ALA A 601 -4.80 16.62 -37.71
CA ALA A 601 -3.88 15.57 -37.31
C ALA A 601 -2.79 16.04 -36.34
N MET A 602 -2.34 15.15 -35.45
CA MET A 602 -0.98 15.14 -34.93
C MET A 602 -0.49 13.70 -34.82
N SER A 603 0.23 13.27 -35.85
CA SER A 603 1.18 12.18 -35.81
C SER A 603 2.47 12.65 -35.12
N CYS A 604 2.91 11.95 -34.08
CA CYS A 604 4.30 11.72 -33.69
C CYS A 604 4.33 10.41 -32.88
#